data_AF-A0A523VDP1-F1
#
_entry.id   AF-A0A523VDP1-F1
#
_cell.length_a   1.000
_cell.length_b   1.000
_cell.length_c   1.000
_cell.angle_alpha   90.00
_cell.angle_beta   90.00
_cell.angle_gamma   90.00
#
_symmetry.space_group_name_H-M   'P 1'
#
loop_
_entity.id
_entity.type
_entity.pdbx_description
1 polymer ?
#
loop_
_entity_poly.entity_id
_entity_poly.type
_entity_poly.pdbx_seq_one_letter_code
_entity_poly.pdbx_strand_id
1 'polypeptide(L)'
;MMSKASVTGRGAVLLGKYVACDGFDKARPLRVVTHVHSDHLLGLRQSLRKCEAVVMTPATRDLIDVMRSPLFLMRGDVKTLDYGESFVYDDERLTLHLADHILGAAQVLVEDDGGVRILYTGDFRFPGTPVVEADILVIEATYGNSSRVRHFREDVESVLISLVEESLMRGPVFVFGYNGKLQEVIEVLHKAKVGVPFVMPE
;
A
#
# COMPACT_ATOMS: atom_id res chain seq x y z
N MET A 1 20.66 23.20 0.36
CA MET A 1 19.29 22.82 -0.03
C MET A 1 18.73 21.89 1.03
N MET A 2 17.52 22.14 1.52
CA MET A 2 16.80 21.12 2.30
C MET A 2 16.48 19.94 1.37
N SER A 3 16.62 18.71 1.87
CA SER A 3 16.27 17.52 1.10
C SER A 3 14.76 17.50 0.84
N LYS A 4 14.36 17.35 -0.42
CA LYS A 4 12.94 17.24 -0.83
C LYS A 4 12.33 15.87 -0.51
N ALA A 5 13.18 14.86 -0.29
CA ALA A 5 12.77 13.55 0.20
C ALA A 5 13.76 13.03 1.26
N SER A 6 13.29 12.29 2.26
CA SER A 6 14.15 11.61 3.23
C SER A 6 13.41 10.47 3.92
N VAL A 7 14.16 9.55 4.54
CA VAL A 7 13.59 8.49 5.39
C VAL A 7 14.07 8.70 6.81
N THR A 8 13.13 8.78 7.76
CA THR A 8 13.46 8.95 9.18
C THR A 8 13.98 7.65 9.79
N GLY A 9 14.69 7.75 10.93
CA GLY A 9 15.14 6.56 11.68
C GLY A 9 14.00 5.67 12.22
N ARG A 10 12.73 6.08 12.09
CA ARG A 10 11.54 5.29 12.43
C ARG A 10 10.79 4.77 11.21
N GLY A 11 11.35 4.92 10.01
CA GLY A 11 10.79 4.41 8.75
C GLY A 11 9.78 5.34 8.06
N ALA A 12 9.46 6.52 8.61
CA ALA A 12 8.62 7.48 7.90
C ALA A 12 9.34 8.02 6.66
N VAL A 13 8.69 7.94 5.50
CA VAL A 13 9.18 8.53 4.24
C VAL A 13 8.62 9.94 4.13
N LEU A 14 9.48 10.94 4.18
CA LEU A 14 9.10 12.34 4.10
C LEU A 14 9.21 12.81 2.66
N LEU A 15 8.13 13.37 2.12
CA LEU A 15 8.06 13.94 0.78
C LEU A 15 7.68 15.42 0.88
N GLY A 16 8.42 16.28 0.19
CA GLY A 16 8.18 17.72 0.18
C GLY A 16 8.26 18.37 1.57
N LYS A 17 7.38 19.34 1.79
CA LYS A 17 7.24 20.15 3.01
C LYS A 17 6.19 19.57 3.96
N TYR A 18 5.19 18.85 3.46
CA TYR A 18 4.02 18.53 4.30
C TYR A 18 3.74 17.04 4.53
N VAL A 19 4.32 16.14 3.75
CA VAL A 19 3.87 14.74 3.69
C VAL A 19 4.82 13.78 4.40
N ALA A 20 4.26 12.91 5.25
CA ALA A 20 4.90 11.71 5.79
C ALA A 20 4.14 10.44 5.39
N CYS A 21 4.77 9.58 4.60
CA CYS A 21 4.25 8.26 4.20
C CYS A 21 4.76 7.18 5.15
N ASP A 22 3.89 6.20 5.44
CA ASP A 22 4.13 4.93 6.16
C ASP A 22 4.83 4.93 7.56
N GLY A 23 5.39 6.03 8.06
CA GLY A 23 5.48 6.35 9.51
C GLY A 23 5.02 7.76 9.94
N PHE A 24 4.71 7.94 11.23
CA PHE A 24 4.40 9.25 11.80
C PHE A 24 5.65 10.15 11.91
N ASP A 25 5.54 11.39 11.48
CA ASP A 25 6.51 12.46 11.75
C ASP A 25 5.81 13.69 12.34
N LYS A 26 6.40 14.30 13.36
CA LYS A 26 5.78 15.41 14.11
C LYS A 26 5.79 16.74 13.36
N ALA A 27 6.66 16.89 12.35
CA ALA A 27 6.82 18.11 11.57
C ALA A 27 5.97 18.09 10.30
N ARG A 28 5.32 16.96 9.99
CA ARG A 28 4.50 16.79 8.78
C ARG A 28 3.01 16.81 9.16
N PRO A 29 2.23 17.80 8.72
CA PRO A 29 0.80 17.87 8.99
C PRO A 29 0.01 16.79 8.25
N LEU A 30 0.54 16.24 7.15
CA LEU A 30 -0.12 15.19 6.39
C LEU A 30 0.53 13.83 6.58
N ARG A 31 -0.34 12.84 6.78
CA ARG A 31 0.01 11.42 6.80
C ARG A 31 -0.53 10.76 5.55
N VAL A 32 0.29 10.04 4.79
CA VAL A 32 -0.21 9.09 3.78
C VAL A 32 0.00 7.65 4.29
N VAL A 33 -1.03 6.82 4.16
CA VAL A 33 -0.94 5.37 4.34
C VAL A 33 -1.03 4.72 2.96
N THR A 34 0.06 4.12 2.48
CA THR A 34 0.07 3.52 1.14
C THR A 34 -0.76 2.26 1.09
N HIS A 35 -0.72 1.42 2.13
CA HIS A 35 -1.48 0.18 2.24
C HIS A 35 -1.53 -0.34 3.70
N VAL A 36 -2.22 -1.46 3.93
CA VAL A 36 -2.59 -1.95 5.27
C VAL A 36 -1.63 -2.95 5.92
N HIS A 37 -0.45 -3.20 5.35
CA HIS A 37 0.54 -4.02 6.05
C HIS A 37 0.98 -3.36 7.37
N SER A 38 1.30 -4.18 8.36
CA SER A 38 1.45 -3.74 9.75
C SER A 38 2.54 -2.69 9.95
N ASP A 39 3.62 -2.79 9.19
CA ASP A 39 4.76 -1.89 9.19
C ASP A 39 4.44 -0.52 8.56
N HIS A 40 3.47 -0.45 7.64
CA HIS A 40 2.98 0.81 7.05
C HIS A 40 1.91 1.51 7.92
N LEU A 41 1.34 0.80 8.90
CA LEU A 41 0.41 1.34 9.88
C LEU A 41 1.11 1.85 11.16
N LEU A 42 2.44 1.77 11.22
CA LEU A 42 3.20 2.23 12.39
C LEU A 42 2.99 3.72 12.63
N GLY A 43 2.61 4.05 13.87
CA GLY A 43 2.31 5.43 14.27
C GLY A 43 0.96 5.97 13.78
N LEU A 44 0.13 5.19 13.07
CA LEU A 44 -1.16 5.68 12.55
C LEU A 44 -2.08 6.24 13.65
N ARG A 45 -2.14 5.61 14.82
CA ARG A 45 -2.91 6.14 15.97
C ARG A 45 -2.42 7.53 16.42
N GLN A 46 -1.13 7.79 16.29
CA GLN A 46 -0.54 9.08 16.59
C GLN A 46 -0.84 10.08 15.49
N SER A 47 -0.73 9.67 14.22
CA SER A 47 -1.09 10.50 13.06
C SER A 47 -2.54 10.96 13.13
N LEU A 48 -3.49 10.06 13.39
CA LEU A 48 -4.92 10.41 13.54
C LEU A 48 -5.16 11.49 14.62
N ARG A 49 -4.30 11.60 15.63
CA ARG A 49 -4.45 12.58 16.70
C ARG A 49 -3.73 13.92 16.44
N LYS A 50 -2.74 13.93 15.55
CA LYS A 50 -1.76 15.03 15.44
C LYS A 50 -1.59 15.60 14.04
N CYS A 51 -1.85 14.80 13.02
CA CYS A 51 -1.88 15.26 11.64
C CYS A 51 -3.20 15.98 11.39
N GLU A 52 -3.16 16.98 10.51
CA GLU A 52 -4.35 17.69 10.05
C GLU A 52 -5.21 16.78 9.17
N ALA A 53 -4.57 15.89 8.40
CA ALA A 53 -5.25 14.87 7.63
C ALA A 53 -4.40 13.58 7.50
N VAL A 54 -5.10 12.45 7.48
CA VAL A 54 -4.58 11.13 7.10
C VAL A 54 -5.20 10.75 5.76
N VAL A 55 -4.39 10.66 4.72
CA VAL A 55 -4.78 10.39 3.35
C VAL A 55 -4.49 8.93 2.99
N MET A 56 -5.43 8.27 2.31
CA MET A 56 -5.30 6.89 1.82
C MET A 56 -6.28 6.65 0.66
N THR A 57 -6.23 5.48 0.04
CA THR A 57 -7.29 5.08 -0.92
C THR A 57 -8.56 4.65 -0.19
N PRO A 58 -9.76 4.69 -0.83
CA PRO A 58 -10.99 4.17 -0.23
C PRO A 58 -10.86 2.72 0.23
N ALA A 59 -10.23 1.87 -0.58
CA ALA A 59 -10.03 0.46 -0.23
C ALA A 59 -9.10 0.26 0.98
N THR A 60 -8.03 1.05 1.10
CA THR A 60 -7.15 1.03 2.29
C THR A 60 -7.91 1.45 3.55
N ARG A 61 -8.79 2.45 3.45
CA ARG A 61 -9.66 2.87 4.57
C ARG A 61 -10.58 1.72 5.01
N ASP A 62 -11.30 1.12 4.07
CA ASP A 62 -12.26 0.05 4.38
C ASP A 62 -11.57 -1.16 5.02
N LEU A 63 -10.39 -1.54 4.52
CA LEU A 63 -9.58 -2.60 5.12
C LEU A 63 -9.15 -2.27 6.56
N ILE A 64 -8.75 -1.02 6.84
CA ILE A 64 -8.42 -0.60 8.22
C ILE A 64 -9.66 -0.65 9.13
N ASP A 65 -10.81 -0.21 8.64
CA ASP A 65 -12.07 -0.23 9.40
C ASP A 65 -12.47 -1.66 9.80
N VAL A 66 -12.31 -2.62 8.89
CA VAL A 66 -12.51 -4.06 9.16
C VAL A 66 -11.47 -4.59 10.16
N MET A 67 -10.19 -4.24 10.00
CA MET A 67 -9.10 -4.76 10.83
C MET A 67 -9.02 -4.19 12.25
N ARG A 68 -9.47 -2.95 12.48
CA ARG A 68 -9.23 -2.21 13.74
C ARG A 68 -10.50 -1.72 14.45
N SER A 69 -11.68 -1.89 13.84
CA SER A 69 -13.00 -1.29 14.19
C SER A 69 -13.26 0.06 13.49
N PRO A 70 -14.51 0.33 13.05
CA PRO A 70 -14.89 1.63 12.44
C PRO A 70 -14.61 2.85 13.32
N LEU A 71 -14.62 2.69 14.65
CA LEU A 71 -14.27 3.77 15.59
C LEU A 71 -12.76 4.10 15.57
N PHE A 72 -11.94 3.29 14.89
CA PHE A 72 -10.51 3.52 14.77
C PHE A 72 -10.19 4.81 14.04
N LEU A 73 -10.70 4.94 12.82
CA LEU A 73 -10.43 6.07 11.94
C LEU A 73 -11.16 7.36 12.34
N MET A 74 -12.29 7.26 13.07
CA MET A 74 -13.01 8.42 13.63
C MET A 74 -12.21 9.27 14.63
N ARG A 75 -10.99 8.88 14.96
CA ARG A 75 -10.10 9.61 15.88
C ARG A 75 -9.35 10.78 15.24
N GLY A 76 -9.43 10.92 13.92
CA GLY A 76 -8.77 11.98 13.16
C GLY A 76 -9.53 12.31 11.87
N ASP A 77 -9.04 13.32 11.15
CA ASP A 77 -9.54 13.60 9.81
C ASP A 77 -8.91 12.62 8.82
N VAL A 78 -9.75 11.76 8.24
CA VAL A 78 -9.35 10.77 7.24
C VAL A 78 -9.92 11.16 5.90
N LYS A 79 -9.05 11.37 4.92
CA LYS A 79 -9.40 11.69 3.55
C LYS A 79 -9.08 10.51 2.65
N THR A 80 -10.03 10.15 1.81
CA THR A 80 -9.82 9.15 0.77
C THR A 80 -9.58 9.85 -0.57
N LEU A 81 -8.61 9.37 -1.34
CA LEU A 81 -8.39 9.80 -2.73
C LEU A 81 -8.46 8.59 -3.65
N ASP A 82 -9.20 8.74 -4.75
CA ASP A 82 -9.13 7.79 -5.84
C ASP A 82 -7.80 7.92 -6.60
N TYR A 83 -7.41 6.87 -7.33
CA TYR A 83 -6.18 6.93 -8.11
C TYR A 83 -6.25 8.02 -9.19
N GLY A 84 -5.21 8.85 -9.26
CA GLY A 84 -5.14 10.00 -10.16
C GLY A 84 -5.88 11.25 -9.64
N GLU A 85 -6.61 11.16 -8.54
CA GLU A 85 -7.17 12.33 -7.86
C GLU A 85 -6.08 13.05 -7.05
N SER A 86 -6.10 14.38 -7.10
CA SER A 86 -5.15 15.22 -6.37
C SER A 86 -5.78 15.93 -5.18
N PHE A 87 -5.05 15.97 -4.08
CA PHE A 87 -5.30 16.80 -2.92
C PHE A 87 -4.24 17.90 -2.83
N VAL A 88 -4.66 19.16 -2.81
CA VAL A 88 -3.75 20.30 -2.65
C VAL A 88 -3.68 20.68 -1.18
N TYR A 89 -2.47 20.85 -0.66
CA TYR A 89 -2.20 21.34 0.68
C TYR A 89 -1.13 22.43 0.61
N ASP A 90 -1.51 23.65 1.03
CA ASP A 90 -0.72 24.85 0.83
C ASP A 90 -0.20 24.97 -0.62
N ASP A 91 1.11 24.86 -0.81
CA ASP A 91 1.82 25.01 -2.07
C ASP A 91 2.29 23.68 -2.69
N GLU A 92 1.83 22.53 -2.16
CA GLU A 92 2.14 21.19 -2.70
C GLU A 92 0.86 20.45 -3.14
N ARG A 93 1.00 19.63 -4.18
CA ARG A 93 -0.06 18.75 -4.69
C ARG A 93 0.30 17.30 -4.43
N LEU A 94 -0.57 16.60 -3.70
CA LEU A 94 -0.49 15.17 -3.42
C LEU A 94 -1.41 14.39 -4.37
N THR A 95 -0.91 13.36 -5.03
CA THR A 95 -1.70 12.45 -5.89
C THR A 95 -1.35 11.00 -5.56
N LEU A 96 -2.36 10.13 -5.47
CA LEU A 96 -2.15 8.69 -5.32
C LEU A 96 -2.21 8.00 -6.69
N HIS A 97 -1.26 7.12 -6.98
CA HIS A 97 -1.27 6.28 -8.17
C HIS A 97 -1.33 4.80 -7.77
N LEU A 98 -1.84 3.93 -8.64
CA LEU A 98 -1.89 2.50 -8.37
C LEU A 98 -0.48 1.95 -8.08
N ALA A 99 -0.35 1.15 -7.02
CA ALA A 99 0.75 0.20 -6.85
C ALA A 99 0.17 -1.22 -6.85
N ASP A 100 0.65 -2.09 -7.73
CA ASP A 100 0.26 -3.50 -7.67
C ASP A 100 0.96 -4.18 -6.49
N HIS A 101 0.23 -4.49 -5.42
CA HIS A 101 0.78 -5.20 -4.25
C HIS A 101 -0.32 -5.94 -3.47
N ILE A 102 -1.20 -5.16 -2.84
CA ILE A 102 -2.44 -5.63 -2.21
C ILE A 102 -3.55 -4.65 -2.57
N LEU A 103 -4.80 -5.04 -2.33
CA LEU A 103 -5.96 -4.17 -2.55
C LEU A 103 -5.77 -2.81 -1.86
N GLY A 104 -5.90 -1.73 -2.63
CA GLY A 104 -5.78 -0.35 -2.16
C GLY A 104 -4.36 0.22 -2.09
N ALA A 105 -3.33 -0.55 -2.45
CA ALA A 105 -1.94 -0.10 -2.44
C ALA A 105 -1.67 1.03 -3.43
N ALA A 106 -0.92 2.04 -2.98
CA ALA A 106 -0.68 3.26 -3.75
C ALA A 106 0.78 3.72 -3.75
N GLN A 107 1.23 4.21 -4.91
CA GLN A 107 2.35 5.13 -5.01
C GLN A 107 1.88 6.54 -4.61
N VAL A 108 2.79 7.36 -4.09
CA VAL A 108 2.52 8.70 -3.58
C VAL A 108 3.35 9.71 -4.35
N LEU A 109 2.71 10.55 -5.16
CA LEU A 109 3.35 11.64 -5.88
C LEU A 109 3.08 12.96 -5.14
N VAL A 110 4.15 13.69 -4.84
CA VAL A 110 4.08 15.08 -4.37
C VAL A 110 4.73 15.96 -5.42
N GLU A 111 3.98 16.93 -5.93
CA GLU A 111 4.48 17.99 -6.81
C GLU A 111 4.57 19.29 -6.01
N ASP A 112 5.76 19.90 -5.96
CA ASP A 112 5.97 21.14 -5.22
C ASP A 112 5.74 22.41 -6.06
N ASP A 113 5.85 23.56 -5.40
CA ASP A 113 5.67 24.89 -5.99
C ASP A 113 6.65 25.21 -7.13
N GLY A 114 7.81 24.55 -7.15
CA GLY A 114 8.80 24.63 -8.21
C GLY A 114 8.56 23.66 -9.36
N GLY A 115 7.52 22.83 -9.31
CA GLY A 115 7.19 21.81 -10.29
C GLY A 115 8.02 20.52 -10.17
N VAL A 116 8.77 20.33 -9.09
CA VAL A 116 9.54 19.10 -8.87
C VAL A 116 8.61 17.98 -8.45
N ARG A 117 8.73 16.83 -9.13
CA ARG A 117 7.91 15.63 -8.92
C ARG A 117 8.65 14.63 -8.03
N ILE A 118 8.13 14.40 -6.85
CA ILE A 118 8.73 13.53 -5.83
C ILE A 118 7.81 12.33 -5.62
N LEU A 119 8.27 11.15 -6.02
CA LEU A 119 7.47 9.93 -5.97
C LEU A 119 8.02 8.96 -4.92
N TYR A 120 7.12 8.43 -4.08
CA TYR A 120 7.37 7.24 -3.28
C TYR A 120 6.55 6.08 -3.85
N THR A 121 7.16 4.94 -4.13
CA THR A 121 6.45 3.81 -4.74
C THR A 121 5.47 3.11 -3.81
N GLY A 122 5.63 3.24 -2.49
CA GLY A 122 5.07 2.23 -1.58
C GLY A 122 5.67 0.86 -1.89
N ASP A 123 5.06 -0.20 -1.35
CA ASP A 123 5.36 -1.55 -1.80
C ASP A 123 4.67 -1.82 -3.14
N PHE A 124 5.38 -2.46 -4.07
CA PHE A 124 4.85 -2.73 -5.40
C PHE A 124 5.48 -3.97 -6.04
N ARG A 125 4.80 -4.48 -7.06
CA ARG A 125 5.27 -5.51 -7.99
C ARG A 125 5.34 -4.93 -9.40
N PHE A 126 6.23 -5.51 -10.18
CA PHE A 126 6.37 -5.22 -11.61
C PHE A 126 6.48 -6.53 -12.39
N PRO A 127 5.74 -6.70 -13.51
CA PRO A 127 4.78 -5.76 -14.11
C PRO A 127 3.48 -5.62 -13.29
N GLY A 128 2.67 -4.60 -13.59
CA GLY A 128 1.37 -4.34 -12.94
C GLY A 128 1.26 -2.94 -12.32
N THR A 129 2.36 -2.41 -11.82
CA THR A 129 2.46 -1.03 -11.33
C THR A 129 2.76 -0.06 -12.48
N PRO A 130 1.93 0.97 -12.72
CA PRO A 130 2.20 1.98 -13.74
C PRO A 130 3.45 2.80 -13.40
N VAL A 131 4.25 3.10 -14.42
CA VAL A 131 5.40 4.00 -14.28
C VAL A 131 4.89 5.44 -14.24
N VAL A 132 5.20 6.14 -13.15
CA VAL A 132 4.87 7.56 -12.98
C VAL A 132 6.14 8.38 -13.14
N GLU A 133 6.11 9.36 -14.03
CA GLU A 133 7.22 10.30 -14.23
C GLU A 133 7.54 11.06 -12.94
N ALA A 134 8.82 11.10 -12.55
CA ALA A 134 9.30 11.74 -11.33
C ALA A 134 10.75 12.22 -11.47
N ASP A 135 11.08 13.33 -10.81
CA ASP A 135 12.44 13.86 -10.72
C ASP A 135 13.22 13.23 -9.55
N ILE A 136 12.51 12.91 -8.47
CA ILE A 136 13.05 12.25 -7.27
C ILE A 136 12.21 11.02 -6.99
N LEU A 137 12.87 9.86 -6.92
CA LEU A 137 12.23 8.58 -6.64
C LEU A 137 12.73 8.00 -5.32
N VAL A 138 11.80 7.78 -4.40
CA VAL A 138 11.98 6.91 -3.23
C VAL A 138 11.36 5.57 -3.58
N ILE A 139 12.17 4.53 -3.69
CA ILE A 139 11.75 3.22 -4.20
C ILE A 139 11.84 2.14 -3.12
N GLU A 140 10.85 1.25 -3.12
CA GLU A 140 10.92 -0.04 -2.43
C GLU A 140 12.12 -0.86 -2.95
N ALA A 141 12.87 -1.47 -2.02
CA ALA A 141 14.13 -2.13 -2.34
C ALA A 141 14.32 -3.47 -1.60
N THR A 142 13.25 -4.18 -1.24
CA THR A 142 13.32 -5.52 -0.62
C THR A 142 14.15 -6.48 -1.46
N TYR A 143 14.03 -6.35 -2.80
CA TYR A 143 14.81 -7.08 -3.80
C TYR A 143 15.85 -6.20 -4.52
N GLY A 144 16.24 -5.06 -3.96
CA GLY A 144 17.23 -4.15 -4.55
C GLY A 144 18.67 -4.69 -4.59
N ASN A 145 18.93 -5.84 -3.96
CA ASN A 145 20.21 -6.54 -4.06
C ASN A 145 20.17 -7.54 -5.22
N SER A 146 21.15 -7.46 -6.13
CA SER A 146 21.26 -8.32 -7.32
C SER A 146 21.36 -9.81 -7.05
N SER A 147 21.67 -10.23 -5.81
CA SER A 147 21.64 -11.65 -5.40
C SER A 147 20.24 -12.14 -5.00
N ARG A 148 19.28 -11.24 -4.74
CA ARG A 148 17.92 -11.59 -4.31
C ARG A 148 16.97 -11.72 -5.50
N VAL A 149 17.34 -12.58 -6.46
CA VAL A 149 16.54 -12.85 -7.65
C VAL A 149 15.65 -14.08 -7.41
N ARG A 150 14.35 -13.94 -7.66
CA ARG A 150 13.42 -15.07 -7.67
C ARG A 150 13.34 -15.65 -9.08
N HIS A 151 13.92 -16.83 -9.28
CA HIS A 151 13.83 -17.56 -10.54
C HIS A 151 12.63 -18.49 -10.52
N PHE A 152 11.47 -17.97 -10.88
CA PHE A 152 10.30 -18.82 -11.12
C PHE A 152 10.47 -19.51 -12.48
N ARG A 153 10.49 -20.86 -12.48
CA ARG A 153 10.53 -21.67 -13.71
C ARG A 153 9.16 -21.84 -14.34
N GLU A 154 8.13 -21.74 -13.52
CA GLU A 154 6.73 -21.93 -13.84
C GLU A 154 5.96 -20.71 -13.34
N ASP A 155 4.81 -20.44 -13.96
CA ASP A 155 3.89 -19.44 -13.45
C ASP A 155 3.35 -19.88 -12.08
N VAL A 156 3.71 -19.12 -11.04
CA VAL A 156 3.39 -19.44 -9.65
C VAL A 156 1.89 -19.47 -9.42
N GLU A 157 1.12 -18.62 -10.10
CA GLU A 157 -0.34 -18.62 -10.00
C GLU A 157 -0.92 -19.92 -10.55
N SER A 158 -0.47 -20.36 -11.73
CA SER A 158 -0.87 -21.64 -12.31
C SER A 158 -0.54 -22.86 -11.42
N VAL A 159 0.63 -22.84 -10.77
CA VAL A 159 1.02 -23.89 -9.82
C VAL A 159 0.12 -23.87 -8.58
N LEU A 160 -0.19 -22.69 -8.05
CA LEU A 160 -1.10 -22.53 -6.92
C LEU A 160 -2.52 -23.04 -7.26
N ILE A 161 -3.06 -22.65 -8.42
CA ILE A 161 -4.38 -23.07 -8.88
C ILE A 161 -4.45 -24.60 -8.98
N SER A 162 -3.49 -25.21 -9.68
CA SER A 162 -3.43 -26.66 -9.85
C SER A 162 -3.37 -27.39 -8.50
N LEU A 163 -2.52 -26.90 -7.58
CA LEU A 163 -2.37 -27.48 -6.24
C LEU A 163 -3.68 -27.42 -5.44
N VAL A 164 -4.39 -26.30 -5.52
CA VAL A 164 -5.68 -26.13 -4.82
C VAL A 164 -6.74 -27.03 -5.43
N GLU A 165 -6.89 -27.06 -6.76
CA GLU A 165 -7.87 -27.91 -7.44
C GLU A 165 -7.64 -29.40 -7.16
N GLU A 166 -6.39 -29.86 -7.21
CA GLU A 166 -6.04 -31.25 -6.90
C GLU A 166 -6.33 -31.62 -5.44
N SER A 167 -6.05 -30.69 -4.52
CA SER A 167 -6.29 -30.89 -3.10
C SER A 167 -7.78 -30.90 -2.77
N LEU A 168 -8.58 -30.07 -3.44
CA LEU A 168 -10.04 -30.03 -3.29
C LEU A 168 -10.73 -31.35 -3.65
N MET A 169 -10.14 -32.15 -4.56
CA MET A 169 -10.64 -33.50 -4.86
C MET A 169 -10.56 -34.46 -3.65
N ARG A 170 -9.72 -34.16 -2.65
CA ARG A 170 -9.51 -34.99 -1.45
C ARG A 170 -10.22 -34.45 -0.21
N GLY A 171 -10.69 -33.20 -0.25
CA GLY A 171 -11.37 -32.55 0.86
C GLY A 171 -11.09 -31.05 0.94
N PRO A 172 -11.50 -30.39 2.04
CA PRO A 172 -11.27 -28.96 2.23
C PRO A 172 -9.79 -28.59 2.23
N VAL A 173 -9.48 -27.43 1.64
CA VAL A 173 -8.12 -26.86 1.60
C VAL A 173 -8.02 -25.71 2.60
N PHE A 174 -7.02 -25.75 3.45
CA PHE A 174 -6.74 -24.70 4.43
C PHE A 174 -5.55 -23.85 3.95
N VAL A 175 -5.79 -22.57 3.72
CA VAL A 175 -4.76 -21.61 3.30
C VAL A 175 -4.45 -20.68 4.47
N PHE A 176 -3.19 -20.67 4.90
CA PHE A 176 -2.71 -19.79 5.98
C PHE A 176 -1.90 -18.64 5.39
N GLY A 177 -2.19 -17.42 5.83
CA GLY A 177 -1.54 -16.22 5.32
C GLY A 177 -1.93 -14.98 6.11
N TYR A 178 -1.35 -13.85 5.71
CA TYR A 178 -1.64 -12.54 6.30
C TYR A 178 -2.74 -11.81 5.51
N ASN A 179 -3.34 -10.81 6.14
CA ASN A 179 -4.24 -9.86 5.45
C ASN A 179 -3.52 -9.21 4.26
N GLY A 180 -4.22 -9.06 3.14
CA GLY A 180 -3.67 -8.70 1.84
C GLY A 180 -3.34 -9.93 1.00
N LYS A 181 -2.48 -10.82 1.51
CA LYS A 181 -2.07 -12.04 0.79
C LYS A 181 -3.17 -13.08 0.64
N LEU A 182 -4.02 -13.24 1.66
CA LEU A 182 -5.18 -14.13 1.54
C LEU A 182 -6.18 -13.61 0.50
N GLN A 183 -6.39 -12.29 0.42
CA GLN A 183 -7.25 -11.66 -0.58
C GLN A 183 -6.69 -11.83 -1.99
N GLU A 184 -5.36 -11.72 -2.16
CA GLU A 184 -4.68 -12.02 -3.43
C GLU A 184 -4.91 -13.48 -3.86
N VAL A 185 -4.76 -14.44 -2.95
CA VAL A 185 -5.06 -15.86 -3.23
C VAL A 185 -6.52 -16.06 -3.63
N ILE A 186 -7.46 -15.42 -2.92
CA ILE A 186 -8.89 -15.47 -3.26
C ILE A 186 -9.12 -14.91 -4.65
N GLU A 187 -8.50 -13.79 -5.01
CA GLU A 187 -8.63 -13.17 -6.32
C GLU A 187 -8.10 -14.07 -7.44
N VAL A 188 -6.92 -14.67 -7.26
CA VAL A 188 -6.32 -15.62 -8.22
C VAL A 188 -7.24 -16.82 -8.45
N LEU A 189 -7.70 -17.46 -7.37
CA LEU A 189 -8.59 -18.63 -7.46
C LEU A 189 -9.96 -18.27 -8.04
N HIS A 190 -10.49 -17.08 -7.71
CA HIS A 190 -11.76 -16.58 -8.26
C HIS A 190 -11.64 -16.30 -9.78
N LYS A 191 -10.56 -15.64 -10.23
CA LYS A 191 -10.28 -15.41 -11.66
C LYS A 191 -10.12 -16.71 -12.44
N ALA A 192 -9.52 -17.72 -11.81
CA ALA A 192 -9.41 -19.08 -12.36
C ALA A 192 -10.74 -19.87 -12.33
N LYS A 193 -11.80 -19.30 -11.75
CA LYS A 193 -13.14 -19.92 -11.61
C LYS A 193 -13.14 -21.21 -10.79
N VAL A 194 -12.28 -21.30 -9.78
CA VAL A 194 -12.32 -22.41 -8.81
C VAL A 194 -13.63 -22.31 -8.02
N GLY A 195 -14.60 -23.16 -8.36
CA GLY A 195 -16.01 -23.04 -7.97
C GLY A 195 -16.33 -23.53 -6.55
N VAL A 196 -15.63 -23.02 -5.53
CA VAL A 196 -15.87 -23.37 -4.13
C VAL A 196 -16.02 -22.11 -3.25
N PRO A 197 -16.78 -22.19 -2.14
CA PRO A 197 -16.86 -21.07 -1.20
C PRO A 197 -15.54 -20.87 -0.45
N PHE A 198 -15.17 -19.61 -0.23
CA PHE A 198 -14.11 -19.24 0.71
C PHE A 198 -14.71 -19.07 2.10
N VAL A 199 -14.22 -19.84 3.07
CA VAL A 199 -14.66 -19.77 4.47
C VAL A 199 -13.55 -19.15 5.30
N MET A 200 -13.83 -18.01 5.92
CA MET A 200 -12.93 -17.42 6.91
C MET A 200 -13.29 -17.96 8.30
N PRO A 201 -12.29 -18.30 9.15
CA PRO A 201 -12.56 -18.65 10.54
C PRO A 201 -13.18 -17.46 11.29
N GLU A 202 -14.08 -17.76 12.22
CA GLU A 202 -14.72 -16.79 13.13
C GLU A 202 -13.73 -16.09 14.07
#